data_AF-B2ABM7-F1
#
_entry.id   AF-B2ABM7-F1
#
_cell.length_a   1.000
_cell.length_b   1.000
_cell.length_c   1.000
_cell.angle_alpha   90.00
_cell.angle_beta   90.00
_cell.angle_gamma   90.00
#
_symmetry.space_group_name_H-M   'P 1'
#
loop_
_entity.id
_entity.type
_entity.pdbx_description
1 polymer ?
#
loop_
_entity_poly.entity_id
_entity_poly.type
_entity_poly.pdbx_seq_one_letter_code
_entity_poly.pdbx_strand_id
1 'polypeptide(L)'
;FASYTTGDDPSARHRKQPWLAMAFRPEELALDAPPVIFEAAGHSSGNTHTTPTKATWRPLYRHECAFGPPVFDSVMDNLIRNPNINSTWLFRADILHDAQDGPANPATPADEADSLAFVADIPSFVGFELQRHVIRKLIPRNTLRDKPLDQTCLIYKSNPGGEAVERTLVIYLPHVSTPSDMPFYHPVVKGIAFVHEWTPAESCGSISLSYLFFDEQDRTVDKLIRTAFQLLMVIHKHGKGRVQGYQKRVHHDVLLPQARVQDTYTKLKQKHARSLIKGWAEQTDPEKHIFEDICIAAFMIELWKDMYGEGPFPGFVDVGCGNGLLVHILNQEGFSGWGFDARSRTGGSGDGFDEQKAHDGVFPKGTFIISNHADELTPWTPILAAVSDCPFISIPCCSHDLSGKLFRASPPKDKTKADSTYSSFVGWVSEIAAECGWEVEQEMLRIPSTRNAAIVGRKRTGDISSVDIPALVHKYGGTAGYFDAVVRLMKQPPSTHEHEANDTGPSVGKKVKGQKAETKNSKSRLITLI
;
A
#
# COMPACT_ATOMS: atom_id res chain seq x y z
N PHE A 1 -13.47 -9.41 -16.27
CA PHE A 1 -13.27 -9.75 -17.69
C PHE A 1 -12.09 -10.70 -17.77
N ALA A 2 -12.32 -11.81 -18.46
CA ALA A 2 -11.47 -12.98 -18.73
C ALA A 2 -9.99 -12.62 -19.06
N SER A 3 -8.97 -13.48 -18.99
CA SER A 3 -8.73 -14.89 -18.67
C SER A 3 -7.24 -15.08 -18.93
N TYR A 4 -6.48 -15.78 -18.10
CA TYR A 4 -5.30 -16.53 -18.56
C TYR A 4 -5.11 -17.73 -17.64
N THR A 5 -5.59 -18.88 -18.12
CA THR A 5 -5.11 -20.20 -17.73
C THR A 5 -4.48 -20.85 -18.94
N THR A 6 -3.44 -21.63 -18.68
CA THR A 6 -2.72 -22.63 -19.50
C THR A 6 -1.71 -22.15 -20.54
N GLY A 7 -0.43 -22.33 -20.20
CA GLY A 7 0.66 -22.64 -21.10
C GLY A 7 1.63 -23.57 -20.36
N ASP A 8 1.57 -24.86 -20.67
CA ASP A 8 2.50 -25.89 -20.17
C ASP A 8 3.86 -25.74 -20.87
N ASP A 9 4.94 -25.63 -20.09
CA ASP A 9 6.33 -25.83 -20.54
C ASP A 9 6.77 -27.24 -20.09
N PRO A 10 7.10 -28.16 -21.03
CA PRO A 10 7.58 -29.49 -20.70
C PRO A 10 9.10 -29.50 -20.52
N SER A 11 9.64 -28.82 -19.50
CA SER A 11 11.07 -28.93 -19.18
C SER A 11 11.48 -28.53 -17.75
N ALA A 12 10.74 -28.98 -16.72
CA ALA A 12 11.24 -28.89 -15.33
C ALA A 12 11.05 -30.19 -14.54
N ARG A 13 12.17 -30.68 -14.02
CA ARG A 13 12.39 -31.99 -13.40
C ARG A 13 11.54 -32.21 -12.15
N HIS A 14 11.16 -33.47 -11.97
CA HIS A 14 10.38 -34.02 -10.86
C HIS A 14 10.79 -33.52 -9.47
N ARG A 15 9.88 -32.77 -8.85
CA ARG A 15 9.48 -32.96 -7.44
C ARG A 15 7.96 -32.81 -7.37
N LYS A 16 7.23 -33.92 -7.42
CA LYS A 16 5.84 -33.98 -7.00
C LYS A 16 5.81 -33.58 -5.52
N GLN A 17 5.46 -32.33 -5.25
CA GLN A 17 5.26 -31.81 -3.91
C GLN A 17 3.87 -32.25 -3.43
N PRO A 18 3.71 -32.91 -2.25
CA PRO A 18 2.43 -33.47 -1.80
C PRO A 18 1.37 -32.44 -1.37
N TRP A 19 1.61 -31.14 -1.57
CA TRP A 19 0.88 -30.04 -0.95
C TRP A 19 0.14 -29.12 -1.93
N LEU A 20 -0.40 -29.66 -3.02
CA LEU A 20 -1.60 -29.09 -3.62
C LEU A 20 -2.74 -29.18 -2.58
N ALA A 21 -2.66 -28.27 -1.60
CA ALA A 21 -3.54 -28.10 -0.47
C ALA A 21 -4.97 -27.97 -1.00
N MET A 22 -5.90 -28.68 -0.36
CA MET A 22 -7.32 -28.68 -0.71
C MET A 22 -7.80 -27.27 -1.08
N ALA A 23 -8.27 -27.11 -2.31
CA ALA A 23 -8.86 -25.87 -2.79
C ALA A 23 -9.97 -25.43 -1.83
N PHE A 24 -10.08 -24.12 -1.55
CA PHE A 24 -11.21 -23.57 -0.79
C PHE A 24 -12.51 -23.92 -1.52
N ARG A 25 -13.38 -24.71 -0.87
CA ARG A 25 -14.60 -25.28 -1.45
C ARG A 25 -15.74 -25.10 -0.44
N PRO A 26 -16.35 -23.90 -0.38
CA PRO A 26 -17.49 -23.67 0.50
C PRO A 26 -18.69 -24.48 0.00
N GLU A 27 -19.53 -24.87 0.95
CA GLU A 27 -20.89 -25.32 0.68
C GLU A 27 -21.68 -24.13 0.14
N GLU A 28 -22.24 -24.27 -1.07
CA GLU A 28 -23.23 -23.34 -1.61
C GLU A 28 -24.60 -23.74 -1.11
N LEU A 29 -25.26 -22.82 -0.41
CA LEU A 29 -26.55 -23.09 0.22
C LEU A 29 -27.68 -22.90 -0.78
N ALA A 30 -28.69 -23.78 -0.69
CA ALA A 30 -29.82 -23.76 -1.62
C ALA A 30 -30.60 -22.43 -1.55
N LEU A 31 -31.28 -22.07 -2.64
CA LEU A 31 -32.07 -20.83 -2.71
C LEU A 31 -33.23 -20.80 -1.69
N ASP A 32 -33.71 -21.94 -1.24
CA ASP A 32 -34.74 -22.10 -0.22
C ASP A 32 -34.17 -22.36 1.18
N ALA A 33 -32.84 -22.31 1.35
CA ALA A 33 -32.21 -22.47 2.66
C ALA A 33 -32.77 -21.43 3.66
N PRO A 34 -33.12 -21.86 4.89
CA PRO A 34 -33.65 -20.96 5.90
C PRO A 34 -32.59 -19.91 6.30
N PRO A 35 -33.00 -18.67 6.65
CA PRO A 35 -32.08 -17.67 7.17
C PRO A 35 -31.29 -18.19 8.38
N VAL A 36 -29.98 -17.94 8.37
CA VAL A 36 -29.09 -18.26 9.52
C VAL A 36 -29.23 -17.21 10.62
N ILE A 37 -29.64 -15.99 10.26
CA ILE A 37 -29.85 -14.87 11.18
C ILE A 37 -31.26 -14.32 11.03
N PHE A 38 -31.86 -13.94 12.16
CA PHE A 38 -33.21 -13.39 12.22
C PHE A 38 -33.15 -12.02 12.88
N GLU A 39 -33.46 -10.99 12.11
CA GLU A 39 -33.63 -9.64 12.66
C GLU A 39 -34.84 -9.63 13.62
N ALA A 40 -34.71 -9.01 14.78
CA ALA A 40 -35.82 -8.85 15.72
C ALA A 40 -36.78 -7.77 15.23
N ALA A 41 -38.08 -7.90 15.57
CA ALA A 41 -39.06 -6.88 15.20
C ALA A 41 -38.75 -5.58 15.96
N GLY A 42 -38.57 -4.47 15.24
CA GLY A 42 -38.36 -3.16 15.85
C GLY A 42 -39.57 -2.74 16.70
N HIS A 43 -39.33 -2.09 17.84
CA HIS A 43 -40.37 -1.37 18.58
C HIS A 43 -40.67 -0.07 17.81
N SER A 44 -41.58 -0.10 16.83
CA SER A 44 -42.01 1.11 16.15
C SER A 44 -42.86 1.96 17.09
N SER A 45 -42.27 3.04 17.62
CA SER A 45 -43.00 4.12 18.27
C SER A 45 -43.58 5.05 17.19
N GLY A 46 -44.66 4.61 16.52
CA GLY A 46 -45.28 5.45 15.49
C GLY A 46 -46.38 4.76 14.70
N ASN A 47 -47.58 5.33 14.78
CA ASN A 47 -48.82 4.83 14.21
C ASN A 47 -48.87 5.11 12.69
N THR A 48 -48.44 4.17 11.85
CA THR A 48 -48.79 4.10 10.42
C THR A 48 -49.00 2.65 10.00
N HIS A 49 -50.18 2.36 9.43
CA HIS A 49 -50.62 1.06 8.93
C HIS A 49 -49.84 0.61 7.67
N THR A 50 -48.58 0.24 7.84
CA THR A 50 -47.85 -0.62 6.91
C THR A 50 -47.03 -1.59 7.76
N THR A 51 -47.45 -2.86 7.81
CA THR A 51 -46.71 -3.92 8.51
C THR A 51 -45.30 -3.98 7.92
N PRO A 52 -44.22 -3.70 8.68
CA PRO A 52 -42.87 -3.77 8.15
C PRO A 52 -42.59 -5.21 7.73
N THR A 53 -42.34 -5.47 6.45
CA THR A 53 -41.86 -6.78 6.01
C THR A 53 -40.52 -7.02 6.67
N LYS A 54 -40.45 -8.01 7.56
CA LYS A 54 -39.25 -8.41 8.28
C LYS A 54 -38.08 -8.62 7.30
N ALA A 55 -36.97 -7.92 7.52
CA ALA A 55 -35.79 -8.05 6.66
C ALA A 55 -35.35 -9.51 6.59
N THR A 56 -35.21 -10.04 5.37
CA THR A 56 -34.88 -11.46 5.15
C THR A 56 -33.45 -11.59 4.68
N TRP A 57 -32.57 -12.04 5.57
CA TRP A 57 -31.17 -12.31 5.28
C TRP A 57 -31.03 -13.67 4.61
N ARG A 58 -30.51 -13.69 3.39
CA ARG A 58 -30.41 -14.88 2.54
C ARG A 58 -29.01 -15.48 2.63
N PRO A 59 -28.85 -16.71 3.11
CA PRO A 59 -27.54 -17.35 3.16
C PRO A 59 -27.08 -17.76 1.76
N LEU A 60 -25.78 -17.66 1.50
CA LEU A 60 -25.17 -18.03 0.21
C LEU A 60 -24.13 -19.13 0.37
N TYR A 61 -23.21 -18.97 1.31
CA TYR A 61 -22.08 -19.88 1.48
C TYR A 61 -21.83 -20.21 2.94
N ARG A 62 -21.40 -21.44 3.20
CA ARG A 62 -20.88 -21.92 4.49
C ARG A 62 -19.57 -22.68 4.26
N HIS A 63 -18.63 -22.58 5.19
CA HIS A 63 -17.37 -23.31 5.11
C HIS A 63 -16.87 -23.63 6.53
N GLU A 64 -16.49 -24.89 6.75
CA GLU A 64 -15.88 -25.34 8.00
C GLU A 64 -14.53 -24.66 8.24
N CYS A 65 -14.20 -24.35 9.48
CA CYS A 65 -12.98 -23.65 9.86
C CYS A 65 -12.38 -24.22 11.16
N ALA A 66 -11.09 -24.02 11.32
CA ALA A 66 -10.32 -24.50 12.47
C ALA A 66 -9.82 -23.34 13.35
N PHE A 67 -10.55 -22.22 13.37
CA PHE A 67 -10.21 -21.04 14.15
C PHE A 67 -11.39 -20.57 14.99
N GLY A 68 -11.13 -20.31 16.28
CA GLY A 68 -12.15 -19.84 17.23
C GLY A 68 -12.37 -18.32 17.18
N PRO A 69 -13.27 -17.79 18.03
CA PRO A 69 -13.72 -16.41 17.98
C PRO A 69 -12.60 -15.36 18.05
N PRO A 70 -11.54 -15.49 18.88
CA PRO A 70 -10.47 -14.48 18.92
C PRO A 70 -9.76 -14.27 17.57
N VAL A 71 -9.58 -15.35 16.79
CA VAL A 71 -8.98 -15.27 15.46
C VAL A 71 -9.96 -14.64 14.48
N PHE A 72 -11.23 -15.04 14.50
CA PHE A 72 -12.27 -14.47 13.64
C PHE A 72 -12.47 -12.97 13.92
N ASP A 73 -12.65 -12.58 15.18
CA ASP A 73 -12.82 -11.19 15.64
C ASP A 73 -11.68 -10.31 15.10
N SER A 74 -10.44 -10.78 15.25
CA SER A 74 -9.26 -10.03 14.82
C SER A 74 -9.05 -10.06 13.29
N VAL A 75 -9.57 -11.06 12.56
CA VAL A 75 -9.61 -11.05 11.09
C VAL A 75 -10.63 -10.02 10.60
N MET A 76 -11.82 -10.03 11.19
CA MET A 76 -12.90 -9.11 10.84
C MET A 76 -12.53 -7.66 11.15
N ASP A 77 -11.95 -7.37 12.32
CA ASP A 77 -11.44 -6.03 12.65
C ASP A 77 -10.41 -5.54 11.60
N ASN A 78 -9.49 -6.42 11.20
CA ASN A 78 -8.53 -6.08 10.15
C ASN A 78 -9.21 -5.81 8.79
N LEU A 79 -10.26 -6.55 8.42
CA LEU A 79 -11.03 -6.32 7.18
C LEU A 79 -11.95 -5.08 7.25
N ILE A 80 -12.39 -4.70 8.46
CA ILE A 80 -13.12 -3.45 8.71
C ILE A 80 -12.18 -2.25 8.47
N ARG A 81 -10.96 -2.32 9.01
CA ARG A 81 -9.96 -1.23 8.88
C ARG A 81 -9.26 -1.21 7.51
N ASN A 82 -9.12 -2.36 6.85
CA ASN A 82 -8.37 -2.52 5.61
C ASN A 82 -9.21 -3.16 4.50
N PRO A 83 -10.25 -2.48 3.98
CA PRO A 83 -11.14 -3.06 2.97
C PRO A 83 -10.45 -3.32 1.62
N ASN A 84 -9.29 -2.72 1.38
CA ASN A 84 -8.44 -2.97 0.21
C ASN A 84 -7.93 -4.41 0.12
N ILE A 85 -8.02 -5.19 1.21
CA ILE A 85 -7.76 -6.64 1.22
C ILE A 85 -8.86 -7.39 0.45
N ASN A 86 -10.11 -6.91 0.52
CA ASN A 86 -11.26 -7.51 -0.15
C ASN A 86 -11.48 -6.96 -1.57
N SER A 87 -11.05 -5.73 -1.84
CA SER A 87 -11.27 -5.09 -3.14
C SER A 87 -10.07 -4.23 -3.54
N THR A 88 -9.44 -4.57 -4.67
CA THR A 88 -8.34 -3.77 -5.24
C THR A 88 -8.79 -2.39 -5.70
N TRP A 89 -10.10 -2.16 -5.85
CA TRP A 89 -10.67 -0.86 -6.19
C TRP A 89 -10.68 0.13 -5.02
N LEU A 90 -10.58 -0.37 -3.79
CA LEU A 90 -10.53 0.45 -2.59
C LEU A 90 -9.10 0.81 -2.24
N PHE A 91 -8.91 2.06 -1.84
CA PHE A 91 -7.63 2.58 -1.42
C PHE A 91 -7.39 2.35 0.07
N ARG A 92 -8.40 2.70 0.89
CA ARG A 92 -8.45 2.53 2.35
C ARG A 92 -9.89 2.66 2.89
N ALA A 93 -10.04 2.58 4.20
CA ALA A 93 -11.21 3.05 4.94
C ALA A 93 -10.79 4.14 5.92
N ASP A 94 -11.53 5.23 5.98
CA ASP A 94 -11.43 6.21 7.06
C ASP A 94 -12.44 5.84 8.15
N ILE A 95 -11.99 5.69 9.39
CA ILE A 95 -12.89 5.40 10.52
C ILE A 95 -13.46 6.73 11.02
N LEU A 96 -14.76 6.92 10.80
CA LEU A 96 -15.47 8.13 11.21
C LEU A 96 -15.92 8.04 12.67
N HIS A 97 -16.34 6.84 13.10
CA HIS A 97 -16.74 6.57 14.47
C HIS A 97 -16.42 5.13 14.85
N ASP A 98 -16.04 4.92 16.11
CA ASP A 98 -15.80 3.62 16.70
C ASP A 98 -16.28 3.63 18.15
N ALA A 99 -17.28 2.80 18.48
CA ALA A 99 -17.90 2.81 19.80
C ALA A 99 -16.93 2.46 20.95
N GLN A 100 -15.74 1.91 20.65
CA GLN A 100 -14.71 1.64 21.65
C GLN A 100 -13.96 2.91 22.11
N ASP A 101 -13.99 3.98 21.32
CA ASP A 101 -13.19 5.19 21.56
C ASP A 101 -13.90 6.21 22.50
N GLY A 102 -15.05 5.84 23.07
CA GLY A 102 -15.89 6.72 23.91
C GLY A 102 -16.82 7.62 23.08
N PRO A 103 -17.60 8.52 23.71
CA PRO A 103 -18.47 9.44 22.98
C PRO A 103 -17.63 10.34 22.06
N ALA A 104 -18.11 10.52 20.82
CA ALA A 104 -17.45 11.36 19.82
C ALA A 104 -17.21 12.78 20.36
N ASN A 105 -16.07 13.37 19.97
CA ASN A 105 -15.72 14.75 20.30
C ASN A 105 -16.82 15.70 19.77
N PRO A 106 -17.36 16.65 20.55
CA PRO A 106 -18.53 17.47 20.17
C PRO A 106 -18.29 18.48 19.04
N ALA A 107 -17.14 18.44 18.37
CA ALA A 107 -16.82 19.20 17.17
C ALA A 107 -17.07 18.37 15.90
N THR A 108 -18.16 17.60 15.89
CA THR A 108 -18.57 16.71 14.80
C THR A 108 -18.88 17.54 13.54
N PRO A 109 -18.14 17.40 12.43
CA PRO A 109 -18.44 18.07 11.17
C PRO A 109 -19.86 17.72 10.68
N ALA A 110 -20.50 18.63 9.91
CA ALA A 110 -21.85 18.42 9.39
C ALA A 110 -21.99 17.11 8.58
N ASP A 111 -20.94 16.69 7.88
CA ASP A 111 -20.92 15.43 7.12
C ASP A 111 -20.92 14.18 8.01
N GLU A 112 -20.41 14.24 9.25
CA GLU A 112 -20.47 13.13 10.21
C GLU A 112 -21.85 13.00 10.87
N ALA A 113 -22.62 14.10 10.96
CA ALA A 113 -23.97 14.09 11.51
C ALA A 113 -24.96 13.29 10.64
N ASP A 114 -24.82 13.36 9.31
CA ASP A 114 -25.60 12.55 8.37
C ASP A 114 -25.22 11.06 8.43
N SER A 115 -23.93 10.73 8.54
CA SER A 115 -23.49 9.34 8.74
C SER A 115 -23.98 8.76 10.08
N LEU A 116 -24.06 9.60 11.12
CA LEU A 116 -24.64 9.25 12.42
C LEU A 116 -26.18 9.14 12.36
N ALA A 117 -26.85 9.83 11.44
CA ALA A 117 -28.30 9.67 11.22
C ALA A 117 -28.65 8.26 10.71
N PHE A 118 -27.78 7.63 9.91
CA PHE A 118 -27.90 6.20 9.52
C PHE A 118 -27.70 5.22 10.69
N VAL A 119 -27.22 5.68 11.84
CA VAL A 119 -27.06 4.88 13.08
C VAL A 119 -28.32 4.89 13.93
N ALA A 120 -29.32 5.73 13.61
CA ALA A 120 -30.57 5.80 14.39
C ALA A 120 -31.32 4.45 14.45
N ASP A 121 -31.14 3.60 13.45
CA ASP A 121 -31.78 2.28 13.33
C ASP A 121 -30.77 1.13 13.31
N ILE A 122 -29.97 0.95 14.38
CA ILE A 122 -29.15 -0.26 14.51
C ILE A 122 -30.05 -1.49 14.62
N PRO A 123 -29.97 -2.47 13.67
CA PRO A 123 -30.81 -3.66 13.73
C PRO A 123 -30.46 -4.50 14.97
N SER A 124 -31.48 -5.14 15.55
CA SER A 124 -31.30 -6.16 16.59
C SER A 124 -31.48 -7.54 15.97
N PHE A 125 -30.76 -8.53 16.47
CA PHE A 125 -30.83 -9.91 15.95
C PHE A 125 -31.17 -10.87 17.08
N VAL A 126 -32.09 -11.81 16.81
CA VAL A 126 -32.53 -12.80 17.79
C VAL A 126 -31.34 -13.67 18.21
N GLY A 127 -31.08 -13.73 19.52
CA GLY A 127 -29.98 -14.51 20.10
C GLY A 127 -28.62 -13.82 20.11
N PHE A 128 -28.54 -12.57 19.67
CA PHE A 128 -27.30 -11.80 19.58
C PHE A 128 -27.38 -10.48 20.36
N GLU A 129 -26.29 -10.13 21.06
CA GLU A 129 -26.10 -8.84 21.72
C GLU A 129 -25.06 -8.02 20.96
N LEU A 130 -25.37 -6.74 20.70
CA LEU A 130 -24.45 -5.82 20.03
C LEU A 130 -23.26 -5.52 20.96
N GLN A 131 -22.05 -5.74 20.48
CA GLN A 131 -20.81 -5.52 21.23
C GLN A 131 -20.08 -4.24 20.79
N ARG A 132 -20.13 -3.92 19.50
CA ARG A 132 -19.43 -2.76 18.91
C ARG A 132 -20.09 -2.36 17.61
N HIS A 133 -20.08 -1.06 17.33
CA HIS A 133 -20.36 -0.54 16.00
C HIS A 133 -19.23 0.41 15.57
N VAL A 134 -18.93 0.38 14.27
CA VAL A 134 -17.90 1.21 13.63
C VAL A 134 -18.52 1.81 12.37
N ILE A 135 -18.37 3.12 12.18
CA ILE A 135 -18.75 3.79 10.93
C ILE A 135 -17.47 4.06 10.17
N ARG A 136 -17.40 3.57 8.93
CA ARG A 136 -16.26 3.79 8.05
C ARG A 136 -16.69 4.44 6.74
N LYS A 137 -15.82 5.29 6.19
CA LYS A 137 -15.91 5.80 4.83
C LYS A 137 -14.96 5.02 3.93
N LEU A 138 -15.52 4.26 2.99
CA LEU A 138 -14.75 3.53 1.99
C LEU A 138 -14.24 4.50 0.93
N ILE A 139 -12.92 4.62 0.79
CA ILE A 139 -12.28 5.52 -0.16
C ILE A 139 -11.85 4.74 -1.41
N PRO A 140 -12.40 5.01 -2.61
CA PRO A 140 -11.95 4.36 -3.83
C PRO A 140 -10.58 4.88 -4.29
N ARG A 141 -9.83 4.04 -5.00
CA ARG A 141 -8.55 4.44 -5.63
C ARG A 141 -8.71 5.48 -6.73
N ASN A 142 -9.91 5.56 -7.32
CA ASN A 142 -10.23 6.53 -8.35
C ASN A 142 -11.54 7.24 -7.98
N THR A 143 -11.41 8.33 -7.24
CA THR A 143 -12.52 9.20 -6.79
C THR A 143 -13.20 9.94 -7.94
N LEU A 144 -12.59 10.01 -9.14
CA LEU A 144 -13.23 10.57 -10.33
C LEU A 144 -14.22 9.59 -10.97
N ARG A 145 -14.11 8.30 -10.68
CA ARG A 145 -14.97 7.26 -11.24
C ARG A 145 -16.03 6.78 -10.25
N ASP A 146 -15.63 6.54 -9.01
CA ASP A 146 -16.51 6.05 -7.96
C ASP A 146 -16.53 7.03 -6.79
N LYS A 147 -17.70 7.23 -6.18
CA LYS A 147 -17.83 8.05 -4.97
C LYS A 147 -17.37 7.27 -3.73
N PRO A 148 -16.86 7.96 -2.69
CA PRO A 148 -16.76 7.37 -1.36
C PRO A 148 -18.12 6.85 -0.87
N LEU A 149 -18.09 5.81 -0.03
CA LEU A 149 -19.29 5.19 0.53
C LEU A 149 -19.14 5.02 2.05
N ASP A 150 -20.04 5.61 2.80
CA ASP A 150 -20.15 5.35 4.23
C ASP A 150 -20.81 4.00 4.47
N GLN A 151 -20.34 3.31 5.51
CA GLN A 151 -20.80 1.97 5.85
C GLN A 151 -20.70 1.76 7.35
N THR A 152 -21.79 1.29 7.95
CA THR A 152 -21.79 0.82 9.34
C THR A 152 -21.36 -0.64 9.39
N CYS A 153 -20.39 -0.94 10.25
CA CYS A 153 -19.95 -2.28 10.60
C CYS A 153 -20.40 -2.58 12.03
N LEU A 154 -21.23 -3.61 12.21
CA LEU A 154 -21.81 -4.00 13.49
C LEU A 154 -21.24 -5.34 13.90
N ILE A 155 -20.84 -5.50 15.17
CA ILE A 155 -20.28 -6.74 15.71
C ILE A 155 -21.17 -7.16 16.88
N TYR A 156 -21.70 -8.36 16.80
CA TYR A 156 -22.53 -8.98 17.83
C TYR A 156 -21.93 -10.30 18.29
N LYS A 157 -22.27 -10.70 19.51
CA LYS A 157 -21.96 -12.03 20.06
C LYS A 157 -23.23 -12.70 20.56
N SER A 158 -23.28 -14.03 20.49
CA SER A 158 -24.36 -14.79 21.10
C SER A 158 -24.43 -14.53 22.59
N ASN A 159 -25.63 -14.43 23.13
CA ASN A 159 -25.82 -14.25 24.57
C ASN A 159 -25.15 -15.40 25.34
N PRO A 160 -24.43 -15.13 26.46
CA PRO A 160 -23.83 -16.16 27.29
C PRO A 160 -24.92 -16.93 28.06
N GLY A 161 -25.59 -17.86 27.36
CA GLY A 161 -26.75 -18.59 27.85
C GLY A 161 -26.62 -20.09 27.64
N GLY A 162 -25.53 -20.71 28.10
CA GLY A 162 -25.38 -22.18 28.13
C GLY A 162 -25.40 -22.91 26.78
N GLU A 163 -25.38 -22.19 25.65
CA GLU A 163 -25.31 -22.80 24.33
C GLU A 163 -23.96 -23.50 24.13
N ALA A 164 -23.97 -24.70 23.55
CA ALA A 164 -22.74 -25.43 23.22
C ALA A 164 -21.93 -24.79 22.10
N VAL A 165 -22.52 -23.83 21.38
CA VAL A 165 -21.96 -23.15 20.22
C VAL A 165 -21.87 -21.65 20.49
N GLU A 166 -20.68 -21.11 20.43
CA GLU A 166 -20.42 -19.66 20.47
C GLU A 166 -20.62 -19.08 19.07
N ARG A 167 -21.32 -17.94 18.96
CA ARG A 167 -21.56 -17.29 17.67
C ARG A 167 -21.09 -15.83 17.68
N THR A 168 -20.36 -15.44 16.64
CA THR A 168 -20.05 -14.04 16.34
C THR A 168 -20.75 -13.66 15.04
N LEU A 169 -21.47 -12.53 15.04
CA LEU A 169 -22.12 -11.97 13.86
C LEU A 169 -21.49 -10.61 13.52
N VAL A 170 -21.03 -10.44 12.29
CA VAL A 170 -20.57 -9.16 11.77
C VAL A 170 -21.45 -8.73 10.60
N ILE A 171 -22.02 -7.53 10.67
CA ILE A 171 -22.87 -6.96 9.62
C ILE A 171 -22.18 -5.75 9.00
N TYR A 172 -22.16 -5.66 7.66
CA TYR A 172 -21.84 -4.44 6.91
C TYR A 172 -23.10 -3.86 6.28
N LEU A 173 -23.46 -2.62 6.64
CA LEU A 173 -24.61 -1.88 6.13
C LEU A 173 -24.13 -0.65 5.34
N PRO A 174 -24.09 -0.70 3.99
CA PRO A 174 -23.76 0.46 3.18
C PRO A 174 -24.82 1.56 3.31
N HIS A 175 -24.40 2.83 3.43
CA HIS A 175 -25.27 4.00 3.55
C HIS A 175 -25.76 4.45 2.17
N VAL A 176 -26.69 3.69 1.61
CA VAL A 176 -27.32 3.99 0.32
C VAL A 176 -28.83 3.81 0.42
N SER A 177 -29.59 4.65 -0.28
CA SER A 177 -31.05 4.55 -0.30
C SER A 177 -31.54 3.62 -1.41
N THR A 178 -30.89 3.65 -2.58
CA THR A 178 -31.31 2.89 -3.76
C THR A 178 -30.17 2.05 -4.34
N PRO A 179 -30.47 0.98 -5.12
CA PRO A 179 -29.44 0.18 -5.80
C PRO A 179 -28.52 1.02 -6.70
N SER A 180 -29.05 2.08 -7.33
CA SER A 180 -28.29 2.96 -8.23
C SER A 180 -27.26 3.84 -7.53
N ASP A 181 -27.40 4.03 -6.21
CA ASP A 181 -26.43 4.79 -5.41
C ASP A 181 -25.19 3.94 -5.06
N MET A 182 -25.24 2.63 -5.29
CA MET A 182 -24.14 1.72 -4.95
C MET A 182 -22.93 1.93 -5.87
N PRO A 183 -21.73 2.24 -5.34
CA PRO A 183 -20.52 2.33 -6.14
C PRO A 183 -20.11 0.98 -6.75
N PHE A 184 -19.38 1.01 -7.87
CA PHE A 184 -19.04 -0.19 -8.62
C PHE A 184 -18.22 -1.23 -7.83
N TYR A 185 -17.43 -0.74 -6.86
CA TYR A 185 -16.53 -1.55 -6.03
C TYR A 185 -17.21 -2.32 -4.90
N HIS A 186 -18.50 -2.07 -4.65
CA HIS A 186 -19.29 -2.74 -3.60
C HIS A 186 -20.38 -3.62 -4.23
N PRO A 187 -20.74 -4.78 -3.64
CA PRO A 187 -21.91 -5.53 -4.08
C PRO A 187 -23.19 -4.71 -3.91
N VAL A 188 -24.10 -4.79 -4.88
CA VAL A 188 -25.39 -4.09 -4.88
C VAL A 188 -26.39 -4.82 -3.98
N VAL A 189 -26.19 -4.70 -2.67
CA VAL A 189 -27.01 -5.31 -1.61
C VAL A 189 -27.22 -4.30 -0.48
N LYS A 190 -28.32 -4.43 0.27
CA LYS A 190 -28.62 -3.60 1.45
C LYS A 190 -27.75 -3.94 2.66
N GLY A 191 -27.20 -5.16 2.70
CA GLY A 191 -26.35 -5.59 3.80
C GLY A 191 -25.60 -6.88 3.51
N ILE A 192 -24.47 -7.05 4.19
CA ILE A 192 -23.66 -8.27 4.16
C ILE A 192 -23.50 -8.77 5.60
N ALA A 193 -23.82 -10.03 5.85
CA ALA A 193 -23.66 -10.66 7.15
C ALA A 193 -22.61 -11.76 7.08
N PHE A 194 -21.72 -11.78 8.06
CA PHE A 194 -20.74 -12.83 8.29
C PHE A 194 -21.03 -13.47 9.64
N VAL A 195 -21.26 -14.78 9.65
CA VAL A 195 -21.49 -15.54 10.88
C VAL A 195 -20.29 -16.45 11.09
N HIS A 196 -19.76 -16.45 12.31
CA HIS A 196 -18.84 -17.48 12.79
C HIS A 196 -19.53 -18.27 13.89
N GLU A 197 -19.47 -19.59 13.78
CA GLU A 197 -19.99 -20.53 14.77
C GLU A 197 -18.82 -21.38 15.26
N TRP A 198 -18.70 -21.56 16.57
CA TRP A 198 -17.59 -22.29 17.18
C TRP A 198 -18.10 -23.22 18.26
N THR A 199 -17.66 -24.48 18.23
CA THR A 199 -17.94 -25.48 19.25
C THR A 199 -16.67 -25.70 20.07
N PRO A 200 -16.50 -25.06 21.25
CA PRO A 200 -15.27 -25.18 22.04
C PRO A 200 -14.90 -26.61 22.39
N ALA A 201 -15.90 -27.45 22.69
CA ALA A 201 -15.71 -28.85 23.07
C ALA A 201 -15.03 -29.69 21.97
N GLU A 202 -15.27 -29.34 20.70
CA GLU A 202 -14.75 -30.08 19.54
C GLU A 202 -13.58 -29.37 18.85
N SER A 203 -13.30 -28.11 19.24
CA SER A 203 -12.30 -27.26 18.57
C SER A 203 -12.53 -27.15 17.06
N CYS A 204 -13.79 -27.10 16.66
CA CYS A 204 -14.24 -26.96 15.28
C CYS A 204 -15.24 -25.80 15.18
N GLY A 205 -15.41 -25.26 13.98
CA GLY A 205 -16.41 -24.22 13.74
C GLY A 205 -16.66 -24.01 12.27
N SER A 206 -17.49 -23.05 11.94
CA SER A 206 -17.79 -22.68 10.56
C SER A 206 -17.88 -21.17 10.38
N ILE A 207 -17.65 -20.72 9.15
CA ILE A 207 -17.96 -19.36 8.72
C ILE A 207 -19.03 -19.41 7.64
N SER A 208 -19.97 -18.47 7.66
CA SER A 208 -20.97 -18.33 6.60
C SER A 208 -21.20 -16.87 6.23
N LEU A 209 -21.74 -16.66 5.03
CA LEU A 209 -22.06 -15.34 4.49
C LEU A 209 -23.49 -15.30 3.99
N SER A 210 -24.23 -14.28 4.41
CA SER A 210 -25.58 -13.96 3.96
C SER A 210 -25.65 -12.55 3.39
N TYR A 211 -26.56 -12.32 2.44
CA TYR A 211 -26.88 -10.98 1.94
C TYR A 211 -28.30 -10.57 2.34
N LEU A 212 -28.48 -9.28 2.56
CA LEU A 212 -29.78 -8.63 2.50
C LEU A 212 -29.90 -7.96 1.13
N PHE A 213 -30.71 -8.51 0.23
CA PHE A 213 -30.82 -8.03 -1.15
C PHE A 213 -31.73 -6.81 -1.28
N PHE A 214 -31.56 -6.04 -2.37
CA PHE A 214 -32.55 -5.02 -2.76
C PHE A 214 -33.78 -5.67 -3.37
N ASP A 215 -33.57 -6.59 -4.31
CA ASP A 215 -34.60 -7.44 -4.93
C ASP A 215 -34.23 -8.92 -4.71
N GLU A 216 -35.22 -9.76 -4.39
CA GLU A 216 -35.03 -11.21 -4.25
C GLU A 216 -34.58 -11.89 -5.56
N GLN A 217 -34.83 -11.26 -6.71
CA GLN A 217 -34.35 -11.75 -8.01
C GLN A 217 -32.83 -11.64 -8.15
N ASP A 218 -32.17 -10.74 -7.40
CA ASP A 218 -30.72 -10.54 -7.46
C ASP A 218 -29.92 -11.74 -6.93
N ARG A 219 -30.59 -12.70 -6.30
CA ARG A 219 -29.98 -13.90 -5.71
C ARG A 219 -29.27 -14.79 -6.72
N THR A 220 -29.66 -14.72 -7.98
CA THR A 220 -29.05 -15.51 -9.07
C THR A 220 -28.02 -14.70 -9.86
N VAL A 221 -27.72 -13.46 -9.47
CA VAL A 221 -26.74 -12.62 -10.17
C VAL A 221 -25.32 -13.11 -9.90
N ASP A 222 -24.68 -13.68 -10.93
CA ASP A 222 -23.32 -14.24 -10.89
C ASP A 222 -22.29 -13.33 -10.24
N LYS A 223 -22.36 -12.00 -10.48
CA LYS A 223 -21.42 -11.04 -9.88
C LYS A 223 -21.55 -11.01 -8.35
N LEU A 224 -22.77 -11.04 -7.81
CA LEU A 224 -23.01 -11.01 -6.37
C LEU A 224 -22.57 -12.30 -5.71
N ILE A 225 -22.92 -13.44 -6.32
CA ILE A 225 -22.52 -14.78 -5.89
C ILE A 225 -20.99 -14.90 -5.84
N ARG A 226 -20.30 -14.53 -6.93
CA ARG A 226 -18.82 -14.52 -6.97
C ARG A 226 -18.22 -13.58 -5.92
N THR A 227 -18.84 -12.43 -5.67
CA THR A 227 -18.35 -11.49 -4.65
C THR A 227 -18.48 -12.11 -3.25
N ALA A 228 -19.59 -12.78 -2.94
CA ALA A 228 -19.79 -13.48 -1.67
C ALA A 228 -18.73 -14.57 -1.46
N PHE A 229 -18.47 -15.38 -2.50
CA PHE A 229 -17.43 -16.40 -2.47
C PHE A 229 -16.06 -15.79 -2.12
N GLN A 230 -15.68 -14.69 -2.79
CA GLN A 230 -14.39 -14.04 -2.56
C GLN A 230 -14.27 -13.49 -1.13
N LEU A 231 -15.33 -12.85 -0.61
CA LEU A 231 -15.36 -12.33 0.75
C LEU A 231 -15.17 -13.47 1.78
N LEU A 232 -15.88 -14.59 1.63
CA LEU A 232 -15.75 -15.74 2.53
C LEU A 232 -14.37 -16.40 2.41
N MET A 233 -13.84 -16.52 1.20
CA MET A 233 -12.50 -17.07 0.93
C MET A 233 -11.41 -16.26 1.63
N VAL A 234 -11.49 -14.92 1.60
CA VAL A 234 -10.52 -14.04 2.27
C VAL A 234 -10.54 -14.27 3.78
N ILE A 235 -11.73 -14.36 4.40
CA ILE A 235 -11.87 -14.64 5.84
C ILE A 235 -11.19 -15.98 6.18
N HIS A 236 -11.54 -17.06 5.46
CA HIS A 236 -10.95 -18.37 5.70
C HIS A 236 -9.42 -18.36 5.53
N LYS A 237 -8.92 -17.74 4.45
CA LYS A 237 -7.48 -17.64 4.17
C LYS A 237 -6.74 -16.94 5.31
N HIS A 238 -7.27 -15.80 5.79
CA HIS A 238 -6.64 -15.03 6.85
C HIS A 238 -6.75 -15.71 8.22
N GLY A 239 -7.89 -16.33 8.53
CA GLY A 239 -8.06 -17.11 9.77
C GLY A 239 -7.13 -18.32 9.81
N LYS A 240 -7.09 -19.11 8.72
CA LYS A 240 -6.17 -20.26 8.58
C LYS A 240 -4.71 -19.83 8.69
N GLY A 241 -4.32 -18.74 8.00
CA GLY A 241 -2.97 -18.22 8.07
C GLY A 241 -2.53 -17.91 9.50
N ARG A 242 -3.41 -17.28 10.30
CA ARG A 242 -3.10 -16.95 11.70
C ARG A 242 -2.95 -18.17 12.60
N VAL A 243 -3.82 -19.18 12.45
CA VAL A 243 -3.67 -20.45 13.17
C VAL A 243 -2.36 -21.14 12.79
N GLN A 244 -1.92 -21.01 11.54
CA GLN A 244 -0.63 -21.50 11.06
C GLN A 244 0.57 -20.62 11.46
N GLY A 245 0.36 -19.62 12.33
CA GLY A 245 1.43 -18.75 12.83
C GLY A 245 1.86 -17.64 11.85
N TYR A 246 1.01 -17.26 10.87
CA TYR A 246 1.28 -16.10 10.03
C TYR A 246 1.42 -14.84 10.90
N GLN A 247 2.57 -14.19 10.78
CA GLN A 247 2.85 -12.89 11.37
C GLN A 247 3.07 -11.88 10.25
N LYS A 248 2.44 -10.71 10.39
CA LYS A 248 2.68 -9.59 9.48
C LYS A 248 4.11 -9.09 9.70
N ARG A 249 4.93 -9.09 8.65
CA ARG A 249 6.34 -8.68 8.69
C ARG A 249 6.59 -7.26 8.21
N VAL A 250 5.66 -6.75 7.40
CA VAL A 250 5.76 -5.42 6.78
C VAL A 250 4.75 -4.54 7.48
N HIS A 251 5.24 -3.50 8.15
CA HIS A 251 4.43 -2.48 8.77
C HIS A 251 4.53 -1.23 7.89
N HIS A 252 3.37 -0.71 7.51
CA HIS A 252 3.24 0.52 6.74
C HIS A 252 2.76 1.62 7.66
N ASP A 253 2.94 2.87 7.22
CA ASP A 253 2.39 4.06 7.86
C ASP A 253 2.96 4.26 9.27
N VAL A 254 4.27 3.98 9.42
CA VAL A 254 5.01 4.05 10.69
C VAL A 254 5.49 5.47 10.95
N LEU A 255 5.95 6.17 9.91
CA LEU A 255 6.44 7.54 10.03
C LEU A 255 5.34 8.56 9.82
N LEU A 256 4.40 8.29 8.91
CA LEU A 256 3.31 9.19 8.57
C LEU A 256 1.98 8.41 8.48
N PRO A 257 0.84 8.97 8.95
CA PRO A 257 -0.47 8.34 8.84
C PRO A 257 -0.88 8.08 7.38
N GLN A 258 -1.49 6.91 7.14
CA GLN A 258 -1.92 6.46 5.82
C GLN A 258 -2.80 7.49 5.10
N ALA A 259 -3.85 7.98 5.76
CA ALA A 259 -4.83 8.87 5.16
C ALA A 259 -4.19 10.16 4.66
N ARG A 260 -3.33 10.78 5.49
CA ARG A 260 -2.62 12.03 5.17
C ARG A 260 -1.78 11.90 3.89
N VAL A 261 -0.95 10.86 3.78
CA VAL A 261 -0.12 10.64 2.59
C VAL A 261 -0.96 10.32 1.35
N GLN A 262 -2.00 9.48 1.51
CA GLN A 262 -2.87 9.10 0.40
C GLN A 262 -3.75 10.25 -0.12
N ASP A 263 -4.12 11.19 0.73
CA ASP A 263 -4.87 12.38 0.33
C ASP A 263 -3.99 13.32 -0.49
N THR A 264 -2.75 13.55 -0.05
CA THR A 264 -1.76 14.31 -0.84
C THR A 264 -1.45 13.62 -2.16
N TYR A 265 -1.25 12.29 -2.15
CA TYR A 265 -1.10 11.51 -3.39
C TYR A 265 -2.28 11.71 -4.35
N THR A 266 -3.51 11.68 -3.84
CA THR A 266 -4.72 11.87 -4.67
C THR A 266 -4.76 13.27 -5.29
N LYS A 267 -4.44 14.31 -4.51
CA LYS A 267 -4.35 15.70 -4.99
C LYS A 267 -3.28 15.85 -6.07
N LEU A 268 -2.06 15.35 -5.83
CA LEU A 268 -0.98 15.40 -6.80
C LEU A 268 -1.29 14.61 -8.08
N LYS A 269 -1.90 13.42 -7.94
CA LYS A 269 -2.32 12.61 -9.08
C LYS A 269 -3.34 13.34 -9.95
N GLN A 270 -4.35 13.98 -9.35
CA GLN A 270 -5.34 14.76 -10.09
C GLN A 270 -4.71 15.96 -10.81
N LYS A 271 -3.74 16.64 -10.17
CA LYS A 271 -3.05 17.80 -10.72
C LYS A 271 -2.10 17.45 -11.86
N HIS A 272 -1.30 16.40 -11.71
CA HIS A 272 -0.12 16.15 -12.56
C HIS A 272 -0.30 15.02 -13.57
N ALA A 273 -0.95 13.92 -13.19
CA ALA A 273 -0.85 12.66 -13.93
C ALA A 273 -1.24 12.78 -15.40
N ARG A 274 -2.36 13.45 -15.70
CA ARG A 274 -2.86 13.57 -17.08
C ARG A 274 -1.87 14.29 -18.00
N SER A 275 -1.26 15.36 -17.51
CA SER A 275 -0.29 16.15 -18.29
C SER A 275 1.00 15.37 -18.50
N LEU A 276 1.51 14.73 -17.43
CA LEU A 276 2.73 13.93 -17.48
C LEU A 276 2.60 12.71 -18.39
N ILE A 277 1.49 11.97 -18.33
CA ILE A 277 1.24 10.81 -19.21
C ILE A 277 1.20 11.25 -20.67
N LYS A 278 0.50 12.36 -20.97
CA LYS A 278 0.40 12.87 -22.35
C LYS A 278 1.75 13.36 -22.89
N GLY A 279 2.59 13.92 -22.02
CA GLY A 279 3.91 14.45 -22.37
C GLY A 279 5.05 13.45 -22.19
N TRP A 280 4.76 12.18 -21.93
CA TRP A 280 5.79 11.18 -21.61
C TRP A 280 6.73 10.96 -22.80
N ALA A 281 8.02 11.15 -22.54
CA ALA A 281 9.06 11.07 -23.57
C ALA A 281 9.94 9.82 -23.42
N GLU A 282 9.82 9.09 -22.30
CA GLU A 282 10.61 7.90 -22.03
C GLU A 282 9.99 6.65 -22.67
N GLN A 283 10.79 5.61 -22.87
CA GLN A 283 10.33 4.34 -23.45
C GLN A 283 9.60 3.45 -22.43
N THR A 284 9.74 3.78 -21.16
CA THR A 284 9.13 3.04 -20.05
C THR A 284 7.63 3.31 -19.93
N ASP A 285 6.93 2.43 -19.21
CA ASP A 285 5.51 2.62 -18.92
C ASP A 285 5.29 3.89 -18.08
N PRO A 286 4.60 4.92 -18.62
CA PRO A 286 4.34 6.16 -17.91
C PRO A 286 3.54 5.95 -16.63
N GLU A 287 2.56 5.05 -16.63
CA GLU A 287 1.68 4.88 -15.47
C GLU A 287 2.45 4.33 -14.28
N LYS A 288 3.39 3.41 -14.52
CA LYS A 288 4.25 2.88 -13.47
C LYS A 288 5.13 3.96 -12.83
N HIS A 289 5.88 4.70 -13.63
CA HIS A 289 6.88 5.66 -13.16
C HIS A 289 6.24 6.94 -12.60
N ILE A 290 5.22 7.48 -13.28
CA ILE A 290 4.54 8.69 -12.84
C ILE A 290 3.83 8.46 -11.50
N PHE A 291 3.13 7.34 -11.33
CA PHE A 291 2.42 7.09 -10.08
C PHE A 291 3.34 6.75 -8.92
N GLU A 292 4.49 6.13 -9.19
CA GLU A 292 5.55 5.93 -8.21
C GLU A 292 6.10 7.26 -7.70
N ASP A 293 6.57 8.13 -8.59
CA ASP A 293 7.14 9.43 -8.21
C ASP A 293 6.11 10.37 -7.56
N ILE A 294 4.85 10.36 -8.02
CA ILE A 294 3.79 11.11 -7.34
C ILE A 294 3.57 10.61 -5.91
N CYS A 295 3.70 9.31 -5.66
CA CYS A 295 3.55 8.74 -4.33
C CYS A 295 4.76 9.05 -3.43
N ILE A 296 5.98 9.03 -3.98
CA ILE A 296 7.19 9.46 -3.27
C ILE A 296 7.12 10.96 -2.95
N ALA A 297 6.70 11.79 -3.92
CA ALA A 297 6.49 13.23 -3.71
C ALA A 297 5.46 13.51 -2.61
N ALA A 298 4.34 12.78 -2.60
CA ALA A 298 3.35 12.91 -1.54
C ALA A 298 3.93 12.57 -0.15
N PHE A 299 4.71 11.50 -0.05
CA PHE A 299 5.38 11.13 1.19
C PHE A 299 6.39 12.20 1.64
N MET A 300 7.20 12.73 0.72
CA MET A 300 8.16 13.81 0.99
C MET A 300 7.51 15.09 1.49
N ILE A 301 6.45 15.54 0.82
CA ILE A 301 5.72 16.75 1.21
C ILE A 301 5.16 16.62 2.63
N GLU A 302 4.56 15.47 2.96
CA GLU A 302 4.01 15.26 4.30
C GLU A 302 5.12 15.06 5.36
N LEU A 303 6.24 14.43 5.01
CA LEU A 303 7.40 14.31 5.89
C LEU A 303 7.99 15.69 6.21
N TRP A 304 8.12 16.56 5.21
CA TRP A 304 8.65 17.90 5.35
C TRP A 304 7.74 18.82 6.15
N LYS A 305 6.42 18.66 6.05
CA LYS A 305 5.48 19.34 6.95
C LYS A 305 5.73 18.99 8.42
N ASP A 306 5.97 17.72 8.74
CA ASP A 306 6.29 17.32 10.12
C ASP A 306 7.67 17.84 10.57
N MET A 307 8.63 17.95 9.65
CA MET A 307 10.00 18.39 9.97
C MET A 307 10.15 19.91 10.09
N TYR A 308 9.48 20.67 9.23
CA TYR A 308 9.73 22.10 9.07
C TYR A 308 8.50 22.96 9.40
N GLY A 309 7.30 22.38 9.46
CA GLY A 309 6.05 23.09 9.71
C GLY A 309 5.84 24.26 8.73
N GLU A 310 5.47 25.42 9.26
CA GLU A 310 5.35 26.69 8.53
C GLU A 310 6.68 27.45 8.41
N GLY A 311 7.79 26.85 8.84
CA GLY A 311 9.12 27.44 8.77
C GLY A 311 9.69 27.47 7.35
N PRO A 312 10.83 28.16 7.14
CA PRO A 312 11.48 28.20 5.83
C PRO A 312 11.96 26.79 5.44
N PHE A 313 11.56 26.34 4.25
CA PHE A 313 12.06 25.10 3.67
C PHE A 313 13.52 25.29 3.21
N PRO A 314 14.48 24.49 3.69
CA PRO A 314 15.91 24.68 3.40
C PRO A 314 16.32 24.31 1.97
N GLY A 315 15.39 23.76 1.19
CA GLY A 315 15.64 23.21 -0.13
C GLY A 315 15.96 21.72 -0.10
N PHE A 316 15.87 21.07 -1.26
CA PHE A 316 16.26 19.66 -1.42
C PHE A 316 17.20 19.45 -2.60
N VAL A 317 17.89 18.32 -2.56
CA VAL A 317 18.65 17.77 -3.67
C VAL A 317 18.24 16.32 -3.91
N ASP A 318 18.04 15.92 -5.16
CA ASP A 318 17.85 14.52 -5.56
C ASP A 318 19.12 13.99 -6.23
N VAL A 319 19.81 13.06 -5.57
CA VAL A 319 21.05 12.46 -6.05
C VAL A 319 20.73 11.17 -6.80
N GLY A 320 21.16 11.08 -8.06
CA GLY A 320 20.72 10.00 -8.96
C GLY A 320 19.29 10.21 -9.47
N CYS A 321 18.94 11.45 -9.81
CA CYS A 321 17.55 11.86 -10.11
C CYS A 321 16.98 11.31 -11.43
N GLY A 322 17.80 10.64 -12.27
CA GLY A 322 17.37 10.07 -13.55
C GLY A 322 16.67 11.06 -14.48
N ASN A 323 15.41 10.75 -14.82
CA ASN A 323 14.56 11.61 -15.65
C ASN A 323 14.04 12.88 -14.93
N GLY A 324 14.38 13.07 -13.65
CA GLY A 324 14.15 14.28 -12.87
C GLY A 324 12.67 14.60 -12.67
N LEU A 325 11.79 13.61 -12.85
CA LEU A 325 10.36 13.77 -12.69
C LEU A 325 9.99 14.12 -11.25
N LEU A 326 10.55 13.42 -10.26
CA LEU A 326 10.37 13.74 -8.85
C LEU A 326 10.75 15.19 -8.53
N VAL A 327 11.94 15.63 -8.98
CA VAL A 327 12.42 17.03 -8.82
C VAL A 327 11.46 18.02 -9.46
N HIS A 328 10.93 17.71 -10.65
CA HIS A 328 9.98 18.55 -11.36
C HIS A 328 8.67 18.71 -10.59
N ILE A 329 8.10 17.60 -10.09
CA ILE A 329 6.85 17.60 -9.32
C ILE A 329 7.02 18.42 -8.04
N LEU A 330 8.08 18.18 -7.26
CA LEU A 330 8.32 18.87 -5.99
C LEU A 330 8.48 20.39 -6.18
N ASN A 331 9.21 20.82 -7.21
CA ASN A 331 9.32 22.23 -7.57
C ASN A 331 7.97 22.87 -7.95
N GLN A 332 7.10 22.14 -8.67
CA GLN A 332 5.75 22.61 -8.99
C GLN A 332 4.81 22.68 -7.78
N GLU A 333 5.11 21.94 -6.71
CA GLU A 333 4.43 22.03 -5.42
C GLU A 333 5.02 23.10 -4.49
N GLY A 334 5.99 23.89 -4.97
CA GLY A 334 6.57 25.01 -4.22
C GLY A 334 7.80 24.66 -3.39
N PHE A 335 8.27 23.42 -3.44
CA PHE A 335 9.51 23.01 -2.77
C PHE A 335 10.68 23.23 -3.70
N SER A 336 11.55 24.20 -3.40
CA SER A 336 12.69 24.52 -4.25
C SER A 336 13.81 23.48 -4.11
N GLY A 337 14.28 22.93 -5.23
CA GLY A 337 15.36 21.96 -5.22
C GLY A 337 15.90 21.63 -6.60
N TRP A 338 16.96 20.82 -6.65
CA TRP A 338 17.64 20.43 -7.89
C TRP A 338 18.04 18.96 -7.89
N GLY A 339 18.39 18.45 -9.07
CA GLY A 339 18.79 17.05 -9.26
C GLY A 339 20.21 16.92 -9.80
N PHE A 340 20.83 15.78 -9.52
CA PHE A 340 22.07 15.35 -10.14
C PHE A 340 21.93 13.94 -10.69
N ASP A 341 22.58 13.65 -11.81
CA ASP A 341 22.67 12.32 -12.39
C ASP A 341 23.94 12.19 -13.21
N ALA A 342 24.59 11.03 -13.16
CA ALA A 342 25.79 10.76 -13.94
C ALA A 342 25.51 10.67 -15.45
N ARG A 343 24.27 10.38 -15.87
CA ARG A 343 23.91 10.22 -17.28
C ARG A 343 23.30 11.50 -17.86
N SER A 344 23.87 11.98 -18.96
CA SER A 344 23.31 13.10 -19.74
C SER A 344 22.12 12.65 -20.60
N ARG A 345 21.06 13.47 -20.67
CA ARG A 345 19.81 13.16 -21.41
C ARG A 345 19.90 13.29 -22.92
N THR A 346 20.84 14.09 -23.44
CA THR A 346 21.03 14.22 -24.89
C THR A 346 22.15 13.28 -25.32
N GLY A 347 21.81 12.31 -26.18
CA GLY A 347 22.71 11.33 -26.80
C GLY A 347 23.79 11.91 -27.72
N GLY A 348 24.46 12.97 -27.28
CA GLY A 348 25.80 13.28 -27.73
C GLY A 348 26.73 12.25 -27.11
N SER A 349 27.12 11.26 -27.90
CA SER A 349 28.44 10.65 -27.73
C SER A 349 29.46 11.78 -27.84
N GLY A 350 29.91 12.32 -26.71
CA GLY A 350 30.78 13.49 -26.69
C GLY A 350 31.44 13.69 -25.32
N ASP A 351 32.66 13.18 -25.24
CA ASP A 351 33.82 13.75 -24.56
C ASP A 351 33.87 13.72 -23.03
N GLY A 352 34.38 12.62 -22.50
CA GLY A 352 35.12 12.59 -21.21
C GLY A 352 34.32 12.92 -19.94
N PHE A 353 34.94 12.65 -18.79
CA PHE A 353 34.47 13.20 -17.51
C PHE A 353 34.86 14.68 -17.47
N ASP A 354 33.88 15.57 -17.32
CA ASP A 354 34.10 17.01 -17.16
C ASP A 354 34.10 17.33 -15.66
N GLU A 355 35.30 17.42 -15.07
CA GLU A 355 35.49 17.78 -13.65
C GLU A 355 34.78 19.08 -13.26
N GLN A 356 34.59 20.03 -14.19
CA GLN A 356 33.92 21.30 -13.88
C GLN A 356 32.40 21.14 -13.73
N LYS A 357 31.85 20.00 -14.14
CA LYS A 357 30.44 19.63 -13.97
C LYS A 357 30.23 18.63 -12.85
N ALA A 358 31.29 18.19 -12.16
CA ALA A 358 31.20 17.29 -11.03
C ALA A 358 30.86 18.07 -9.75
N HIS A 359 30.09 17.43 -8.87
CA HIS A 359 29.76 17.96 -7.54
C HIS A 359 30.41 17.08 -6.49
N ASP A 360 31.09 17.68 -5.50
CA ASP A 360 31.86 16.95 -4.47
C ASP A 360 30.99 16.20 -3.44
N GLY A 361 29.66 16.36 -3.54
CA GLY A 361 28.68 15.75 -2.66
C GLY A 361 28.50 16.46 -1.32
N VAL A 362 29.09 17.64 -1.12
CA VAL A 362 28.92 18.47 0.07
C VAL A 362 27.84 19.53 -0.19
N PHE A 363 26.75 19.45 0.57
CA PHE A 363 25.60 20.34 0.40
C PHE A 363 25.52 21.38 1.52
N PRO A 364 24.83 22.51 1.29
CA PRO A 364 24.53 23.46 2.35
C PRO A 364 23.81 22.78 3.51
N LYS A 365 24.25 23.07 4.74
CA LYS A 365 23.68 22.50 5.96
C LYS A 365 22.15 22.60 5.97
N GLY A 366 21.50 21.49 6.30
CA GLY A 366 20.04 21.39 6.38
C GLY A 366 19.32 21.14 5.05
N THR A 367 20.01 21.18 3.90
CA THR A 367 19.42 20.72 2.62
C THR A 367 18.95 19.28 2.74
N PHE A 368 17.73 18.98 2.31
CA PHE A 368 17.20 17.62 2.37
C PHE A 368 17.71 16.78 1.19
N ILE A 369 18.40 15.67 1.45
CA ILE A 369 18.94 14.79 0.41
C ILE A 369 17.95 13.67 0.10
N ILE A 370 17.56 13.55 -1.17
CA ILE A 370 16.74 12.47 -1.71
C ILE A 370 17.65 11.55 -2.51
N SER A 371 17.54 10.26 -2.27
CA SER A 371 18.19 9.20 -3.03
C SER A 371 17.13 8.19 -3.43
N ASN A 372 16.34 8.54 -4.45
CA ASN A 372 15.28 7.69 -4.96
C ASN A 372 15.83 6.69 -5.98
N HIS A 373 15.95 5.42 -5.59
CA HIS A 373 16.46 4.36 -6.48
C HIS A 373 17.82 4.71 -7.11
N ALA A 374 18.70 5.34 -6.33
CA ALA A 374 19.94 5.95 -6.81
C ALA A 374 21.11 4.96 -7.04
N ASP A 375 20.82 3.67 -7.23
CA ASP A 375 21.80 2.61 -7.54
C ASP A 375 23.11 2.71 -6.71
N GLU A 376 24.25 2.98 -7.35
CA GLU A 376 25.58 3.10 -6.74
C GLU A 376 25.67 4.16 -5.62
N LEU A 377 24.82 5.18 -5.63
CA LEU A 377 24.80 6.23 -4.61
C LEU A 377 24.04 5.82 -3.34
N THR A 378 23.22 4.77 -3.40
CA THR A 378 22.41 4.31 -2.26
C THR A 378 23.22 4.16 -0.95
N PRO A 379 24.38 3.45 -0.91
CA PRO A 379 25.17 3.34 0.31
C PRO A 379 25.95 4.63 0.67
N TRP A 380 26.15 5.53 -0.29
CA TRP A 380 26.82 6.81 -0.09
C TRP A 380 25.92 7.85 0.57
N THR A 381 24.62 7.83 0.28
CA THR A 381 23.63 8.80 0.79
C THR A 381 23.75 9.09 2.30
N PRO A 382 23.75 8.10 3.22
CA PRO A 382 23.89 8.39 4.66
C PRO A 382 25.22 9.05 5.05
N ILE A 383 26.29 8.78 4.30
CA ILE A 383 27.64 9.35 4.52
C ILE A 383 27.66 10.81 4.03
N LEU A 384 27.17 11.06 2.80
CA LEU A 384 27.07 12.42 2.23
C LEU A 384 26.18 13.32 3.10
N ALA A 385 25.06 12.77 3.57
CA ALA A 385 24.17 13.42 4.51
C ALA A 385 24.88 13.79 5.81
N ALA A 386 25.66 12.87 6.39
CA ALA A 386 26.39 13.10 7.63
C ALA A 386 27.46 14.19 7.48
N VAL A 387 28.27 14.12 6.41
CA VAL A 387 29.32 15.10 6.11
C VAL A 387 28.73 16.49 5.85
N SER A 388 27.56 16.58 5.22
CA SER A 388 26.90 17.85 4.92
C SER A 388 26.03 18.39 6.07
N ASP A 389 25.86 17.63 7.16
CA ASP A 389 24.87 17.89 8.22
C ASP A 389 23.46 18.14 7.63
N CYS A 390 23.05 17.21 6.78
CA CYS A 390 21.83 17.27 5.98
C CYS A 390 20.92 16.08 6.30
N PRO A 391 19.62 16.29 6.54
CA PRO A 391 18.68 15.19 6.64
C PRO A 391 18.53 14.48 5.29
N PHE A 392 18.15 13.20 5.30
CA PHE A 392 18.01 12.43 4.07
C PHE A 392 16.87 11.41 4.07
N ILE A 393 16.47 11.02 2.87
CA ILE A 393 15.80 9.75 2.56
C ILE A 393 16.61 8.99 1.52
N SER A 394 16.73 7.68 1.72
CA SER A 394 17.23 6.75 0.71
C SER A 394 16.19 5.66 0.45
N ILE A 395 15.91 5.37 -0.82
CA ILE A 395 14.99 4.32 -1.27
C ILE A 395 15.78 3.28 -2.08
N PRO A 396 16.39 2.27 -1.42
CA PRO A 396 17.27 1.31 -2.08
C PRO A 396 16.57 0.46 -3.15
N CYS A 397 17.22 0.24 -4.29
CA CYS A 397 16.74 -0.62 -5.38
C CYS A 397 17.75 -1.75 -5.70
N CYS A 398 18.89 -1.38 -6.29
CA CYS A 398 19.99 -2.23 -6.71
C CYS A 398 21.05 -2.29 -5.62
N SER A 399 21.64 -3.46 -5.44
CA SER A 399 22.59 -3.71 -4.34
C SER A 399 24.01 -3.46 -4.82
N HIS A 400 24.55 -2.30 -4.47
CA HIS A 400 25.94 -1.90 -4.76
C HIS A 400 26.71 -1.64 -3.46
N ASP A 401 28.03 -1.86 -3.48
CA ASP A 401 28.94 -1.43 -2.40
C ASP A 401 29.44 0.02 -2.62
N LEU A 402 30.24 0.53 -1.68
CA LEU A 402 30.83 1.89 -1.78
C LEU A 402 31.80 2.05 -2.96
N SER A 403 32.24 0.96 -3.61
CA SER A 403 33.04 1.00 -4.85
C SER A 403 32.17 1.05 -6.12
N GLY A 404 30.85 1.00 -5.98
CA GLY A 404 29.89 0.96 -7.09
C GLY A 404 29.71 -0.43 -7.70
N LYS A 405 30.33 -1.47 -7.14
CA LYS A 405 30.20 -2.84 -7.65
C LYS A 405 28.95 -3.50 -7.11
N LEU A 406 28.38 -4.42 -7.90
CA LEU A 406 27.31 -5.29 -7.43
C LEU A 406 27.76 -6.03 -6.17
N PHE A 407 26.92 -5.93 -5.14
CA PHE A 407 27.22 -6.38 -3.79
C PHE A 407 26.09 -7.25 -3.28
N ARG A 408 26.40 -8.20 -2.40
CA ARG A 408 25.41 -9.00 -1.70
C ARG A 408 25.63 -8.89 -0.20
N ALA A 409 24.79 -8.07 0.44
CA ALA A 409 24.78 -7.93 1.88
C ALA A 409 24.55 -9.28 2.57
N SER A 410 25.25 -9.47 3.70
CA SER A 410 25.03 -10.66 4.53
C SER A 410 23.61 -10.65 5.10
N PRO A 411 22.98 -11.83 5.25
CA PRO A 411 21.68 -11.93 5.92
C PRO A 411 21.70 -11.31 7.32
N PRO A 412 20.57 -10.76 7.80
CA PRO A 412 20.47 -10.28 9.16
C PRO A 412 20.85 -11.37 10.17
N LYS A 413 21.62 -11.01 11.20
CA LYS A 413 21.94 -11.95 12.30
C LYS A 413 20.69 -12.39 13.06
N ASP A 414 19.68 -11.52 13.10
CA ASP A 414 18.37 -11.78 13.68
C ASP A 414 17.48 -12.56 12.70
N LYS A 415 17.23 -13.83 13.03
CA LYS A 415 16.41 -14.75 12.22
C LYS A 415 14.93 -14.38 12.18
N THR A 416 14.48 -13.41 12.97
CA THR A 416 13.10 -12.91 12.91
C THR A 416 12.87 -11.92 11.76
N LYS A 417 13.95 -11.31 11.23
CA LYS A 417 13.89 -10.42 10.07
C LYS A 417 13.80 -11.19 8.76
N ALA A 418 13.28 -10.55 7.72
CA ALA A 418 13.16 -11.16 6.40
C ALA A 418 14.55 -11.54 5.84
N ASP A 419 14.67 -12.76 5.33
CA ASP A 419 15.91 -13.34 4.78
C ASP A 419 16.02 -13.15 3.26
N SER A 420 15.63 -11.98 2.77
CA SER A 420 15.71 -11.66 1.34
C SER A 420 16.98 -10.86 1.04
N THR A 421 17.55 -11.03 -0.16
CA THR A 421 18.68 -10.20 -0.61
C THR A 421 18.38 -8.70 -0.49
N TYR A 422 17.12 -8.30 -0.73
CA TYR A 422 16.71 -6.91 -0.61
C TYR A 422 16.73 -6.42 0.83
N SER A 423 16.11 -7.16 1.75
CA SER A 423 16.07 -6.80 3.17
C SER A 423 17.46 -6.80 3.81
N SER A 424 18.35 -7.71 3.38
CA SER A 424 19.77 -7.69 3.78
C SER A 424 20.45 -6.39 3.33
N PHE A 425 20.21 -5.95 2.10
CA PHE A 425 20.79 -4.71 1.58
C PHE A 425 20.25 -3.47 2.30
N VAL A 426 18.93 -3.38 2.50
CA VAL A 426 18.31 -2.31 3.30
C VAL A 426 18.88 -2.28 4.73
N GLY A 427 19.06 -3.45 5.34
CA GLY A 427 19.70 -3.58 6.66
C GLY A 427 21.14 -3.07 6.67
N TRP A 428 21.93 -3.43 5.68
CA TRP A 428 23.32 -2.99 5.54
C TRP A 428 23.44 -1.47 5.36
N VAL A 429 22.59 -0.85 4.52
CA VAL A 429 22.55 0.62 4.36
C VAL A 429 22.09 1.31 5.65
N SER A 430 21.17 0.69 6.40
CA SER A 430 20.72 1.19 7.71
C SER A 430 21.83 1.12 8.76
N GLU A 431 22.67 0.08 8.74
CA GLU A 431 23.85 -0.02 9.60
C GLU A 431 24.86 1.10 9.28
N ILE A 432 25.13 1.37 8.00
CA ILE A 432 25.96 2.50 7.59
C ILE A 432 25.38 3.81 8.14
N ALA A 433 24.07 4.03 8.00
CA ALA A 433 23.41 5.23 8.51
C ALA A 433 23.53 5.37 10.03
N ALA A 434 23.33 4.29 10.79
CA ALA A 434 23.48 4.31 12.23
C ALA A 434 24.92 4.64 12.66
N GLU A 435 25.92 4.06 11.99
CA GLU A 435 27.34 4.34 12.25
C GLU A 435 27.77 5.74 11.80
N CYS A 436 27.07 6.32 10.84
CA CYS A 436 27.20 7.74 10.49
C CYS A 436 26.63 8.69 11.56
N GLY A 437 26.02 8.17 12.63
CA GLY A 437 25.44 8.94 13.73
C GLY A 437 23.99 9.38 13.51
N TRP A 438 23.22 8.66 12.71
CA TRP A 438 21.79 8.92 12.50
C TRP A 438 20.91 8.08 13.42
N GLU A 439 19.81 8.68 13.89
CA GLU A 439 18.65 7.94 14.38
C GLU A 439 17.92 7.40 13.15
N VAL A 440 18.11 6.11 12.86
CA VAL A 440 17.63 5.51 11.62
C VAL A 440 16.15 5.15 11.74
N GLU A 441 15.35 5.80 10.91
CA GLU A 441 13.94 5.53 10.74
C GLU A 441 13.69 4.77 9.44
N GLN A 442 12.64 3.95 9.39
CA GLN A 442 12.25 3.21 8.18
C GLN A 442 10.76 3.31 7.90
N GLU A 443 10.39 3.42 6.63
CA GLU A 443 9.01 3.36 6.14
C GLU A 443 8.92 2.38 4.96
N MET A 444 7.85 1.59 4.92
CA MET A 444 7.54 0.76 3.75
C MET A 444 6.56 1.52 2.87
N LEU A 445 7.06 2.21 1.86
CA LEU A 445 6.28 3.07 0.97
C LEU A 445 5.18 2.28 0.24
N ARG A 446 4.07 2.95 -0.05
CA ARG A 446 2.91 2.39 -0.79
C ARG A 446 3.00 2.65 -2.30
N ILE A 447 4.20 2.50 -2.84
CA ILE A 447 4.52 2.66 -4.26
C ILE A 447 4.29 1.36 -5.06
N PRO A 448 4.09 1.40 -6.39
CA PRO A 448 3.93 0.23 -7.23
C PRO A 448 5.27 -0.49 -7.54
N SER A 449 6.12 -0.66 -6.53
CA SER A 449 7.43 -1.32 -6.60
C SER A 449 7.63 -2.28 -5.44
N THR A 450 8.37 -3.37 -5.69
CA THR A 450 8.82 -4.30 -4.63
C THR A 450 10.02 -3.77 -3.86
N ARG A 451 10.63 -2.68 -4.35
CA ARG A 451 11.76 -1.99 -3.73
C ARG A 451 11.27 -0.76 -2.97
N ASN A 452 10.38 -0.97 -2.01
CA ASN A 452 9.63 0.11 -1.38
C ASN A 452 10.09 0.47 0.04
N ALA A 453 11.26 0.02 0.50
CA ALA A 453 11.79 0.44 1.78
C ALA A 453 12.44 1.83 1.66
N ALA A 454 12.04 2.76 2.50
CA ALA A 454 12.66 4.05 2.69
C ALA A 454 13.44 4.05 4.02
N ILE A 455 14.69 4.51 3.97
CA ILE A 455 15.55 4.75 5.14
C ILE A 455 15.62 6.26 5.31
N VAL A 456 15.26 6.77 6.48
CA VAL A 456 15.21 8.21 6.78
C VAL A 456 16.19 8.50 7.91
N GLY A 457 17.02 9.53 7.73
CA GLY A 457 17.85 10.11 8.77
C GLY A 457 17.54 11.59 8.89
N ARG A 458 16.79 11.98 9.92
CA ARG A 458 16.42 13.38 10.19
C ARG A 458 16.80 13.88 11.58
N LYS A 459 17.34 12.98 12.43
CA LYS A 459 17.83 13.28 13.77
C LYS A 459 19.20 12.64 13.97
N ARG A 460 20.09 13.37 14.62
CA ARG A 460 21.45 12.91 14.97
C ARG A 460 21.43 12.23 16.35
N THR A 461 22.15 11.14 16.49
CA THR A 461 22.38 10.49 17.80
C THR A 461 23.54 11.13 18.58
N GLY A 462 24.36 11.93 17.91
CA GLY A 462 25.48 12.66 18.49
C GLY A 462 26.09 13.65 17.49
N ASP A 463 27.11 14.37 17.93
CA ASP A 463 27.85 15.31 17.08
C ASP A 463 28.51 14.57 15.90
N ILE A 464 28.51 15.17 14.72
CA ILE A 464 29.23 14.62 13.57
C ILE A 464 30.74 14.50 13.84
N SER A 465 31.30 15.37 14.68
CA SER A 465 32.72 15.33 15.03
C SER A 465 33.14 14.04 15.75
N SER A 466 32.19 13.28 16.32
CA SER A 466 32.49 11.98 16.95
C SER A 466 32.52 10.82 15.96
N VAL A 467 32.21 11.05 14.68
CA VAL A 467 32.16 10.02 13.64
C VAL A 467 33.42 10.10 12.78
N ASP A 468 34.24 9.04 12.81
CA ASP A 468 35.40 8.90 11.92
C ASP A 468 34.94 8.39 10.54
N ILE A 469 34.57 9.34 9.67
CA ILE A 469 34.09 9.04 8.31
C ILE A 469 35.13 8.26 7.49
N PRO A 470 36.44 8.62 7.46
CA PRO A 470 37.45 7.82 6.78
C PRO A 470 37.52 6.36 7.26
N ALA A 471 37.51 6.12 8.58
CA ALA A 471 37.53 4.77 9.13
C ALA A 471 36.25 3.99 8.77
N LEU A 472 35.10 4.65 8.78
CA LEU A 472 33.82 4.07 8.35
C LEU A 472 33.87 3.66 6.88
N VAL A 473 34.29 4.56 5.98
CA VAL A 473 34.43 4.24 4.55
C VAL A 473 35.38 3.06 4.33
N HIS A 474 36.50 3.02 5.04
CA HIS A 474 37.43 1.89 4.98
C HIS A 474 36.79 0.57 5.46
N LYS A 475 36.05 0.60 6.58
CA LYS A 475 35.32 -0.55 7.13
C LYS A 475 34.35 -1.17 6.12
N TYR A 476 33.68 -0.35 5.32
CA TYR A 476 32.68 -0.78 4.34
C TYR A 476 33.25 -1.05 2.93
N GLY A 477 34.57 -1.26 2.81
CA GLY A 477 35.23 -1.72 1.59
C GLY A 477 35.97 -0.63 0.81
N GLY A 478 35.83 0.64 1.21
CA GLY A 478 36.50 1.77 0.58
C GLY A 478 35.93 2.16 -0.79
N THR A 479 36.60 3.10 -1.45
CA THR A 479 36.14 3.75 -2.70
C THR A 479 36.89 3.26 -3.95
N ALA A 480 37.77 2.27 -3.78
CA ALA A 480 38.68 1.85 -4.84
C ALA A 480 37.92 1.34 -6.07
N GLY A 481 38.06 2.06 -7.19
CA GLY A 481 37.38 1.76 -8.45
C GLY A 481 36.03 2.46 -8.65
N TYR A 482 35.58 3.29 -7.70
CA TYR A 482 34.31 4.03 -7.83
C TYR A 482 34.32 4.98 -9.03
N PHE A 483 35.38 5.77 -9.19
CA PHE A 483 35.52 6.67 -10.34
C PHE A 483 35.46 5.92 -11.67
N ASP A 484 36.15 4.79 -11.77
CA ASP A 484 36.11 3.94 -12.97
C ASP A 484 34.70 3.38 -13.23
N ALA A 485 33.94 3.06 -12.18
CA ALA A 485 32.55 2.62 -12.29
C ALA A 485 31.66 3.74 -12.83
N VAL A 486 31.76 4.95 -12.30
CA VAL A 486 31.01 6.14 -12.78
C VAL A 486 31.35 6.44 -14.23
N VAL A 487 32.64 6.46 -14.60
CA VAL A 487 33.07 6.70 -15.99
C VAL A 487 32.53 5.63 -16.94
N ARG A 488 32.41 4.37 -16.50
CA ARG A 488 31.77 3.31 -17.30
C ARG A 488 30.28 3.54 -17.45
N LEU A 489 29.59 3.94 -16.38
CA LEU A 489 28.16 4.25 -16.39
C LEU A 489 27.84 5.39 -17.38
N MET A 490 28.65 6.46 -17.39
CA MET A 490 28.51 7.59 -18.31
C MET A 490 28.65 7.20 -19.80
N LYS A 491 29.43 6.15 -20.09
CA LYS A 491 29.70 5.67 -21.45
C LYS A 491 28.67 4.67 -21.96
N GLN A 492 27.88 4.07 -21.08
CA GLN A 492 26.82 3.17 -21.50
C GLN A 492 25.67 4.00 -22.08
N PRO A 493 25.10 3.61 -23.24
CA PRO A 493 23.84 4.19 -23.66
C PRO A 493 22.83 3.99 -22.51
N PRO A 494 21.88 4.92 -22.27
CA PRO A 494 20.88 4.74 -21.24
C PRO A 494 20.23 3.36 -21.44
N SER A 495 20.59 2.43 -20.56
CA SER A 495 20.14 1.05 -20.64
C SER A 495 18.70 1.02 -20.19
N THR A 496 17.92 0.16 -20.81
CA THR A 496 16.52 -0.18 -20.49
C THR A 496 16.37 -0.86 -19.11
N HIS A 497 17.27 -0.60 -18.16
CA HIS A 497 17.22 -1.07 -16.79
C HIS A 497 16.51 -0.10 -15.85
N GLU A 498 15.58 0.71 -16.37
CA GLU A 498 14.51 1.27 -15.56
C GLU A 498 13.48 0.16 -15.29
N HIS A 499 13.67 -0.53 -14.17
CA HIS A 499 12.73 -1.46 -13.54
C HIS A 499 11.80 -2.29 -14.46
N GLU A 500 12.36 -3.14 -15.32
CA GLU A 500 11.71 -4.41 -15.62
C GLU A 500 12.15 -5.43 -14.56
N ALA A 501 11.22 -5.80 -13.68
CA ALA A 501 11.37 -6.99 -12.88
C ALA A 501 11.48 -8.17 -13.86
N ASN A 502 12.60 -8.90 -13.83
CA ASN A 502 12.82 -10.09 -14.63
C ASN A 502 11.59 -11.01 -14.60
N ASP A 503 10.85 -11.02 -15.70
CA ASP A 503 9.98 -12.13 -16.10
C ASP A 503 10.30 -12.45 -17.56
N THR A 504 11.04 -13.54 -17.77
CA THR A 504 11.55 -13.93 -19.07
C THR A 504 10.45 -14.60 -19.90
N GLY A 505 9.99 -13.93 -20.96
CA GLY A 505 9.19 -14.51 -22.04
C GLY A 505 9.58 -13.91 -23.39
N PRO A 506 9.59 -14.67 -24.50
CA PRO A 506 10.21 -14.24 -25.75
C PRO A 506 9.34 -13.24 -26.53
N SER A 507 9.89 -12.05 -26.81
CA SER A 507 9.27 -11.04 -27.65
C SER A 507 9.52 -11.29 -29.14
N VAL A 508 8.44 -11.43 -29.93
CA VAL A 508 8.46 -11.39 -31.40
C VAL A 508 8.30 -9.94 -31.86
N GLY A 509 9.33 -9.40 -32.53
CA GLY A 509 9.37 -8.02 -32.97
C GLY A 509 8.48 -7.71 -34.19
N LYS A 510 7.84 -6.53 -34.16
CA LYS A 510 7.38 -5.82 -35.37
C LYS A 510 7.78 -4.34 -35.25
N LYS A 511 8.66 -3.90 -36.16
CA LYS A 511 9.05 -2.50 -36.35
C LYS A 511 7.93 -1.76 -37.07
N VAL A 512 7.45 -0.65 -36.51
CA VAL A 512 6.69 0.38 -37.24
C VAL A 512 7.49 1.68 -37.21
N LYS A 513 7.79 2.23 -38.39
CA LYS A 513 8.44 3.53 -38.57
C LYS A 513 7.39 4.63 -38.41
N GLY A 514 7.58 5.53 -37.45
CA GLY A 514 6.81 6.77 -37.29
C GLY A 514 7.74 7.99 -37.32
N GLN A 515 7.35 9.01 -38.09
CA GLN A 515 8.10 10.25 -38.37
C GLN A 515 8.28 11.11 -37.12
N LYS A 516 9.48 11.73 -36.98
CA LYS A 516 9.81 12.72 -35.94
C LYS A 516 9.09 14.04 -36.24
N ALA A 517 8.25 14.49 -35.31
CA ALA A 517 7.86 15.89 -35.19
C ALA A 517 8.76 16.56 -34.13
N GLU A 518 9.52 17.57 -34.55
CA GLU A 518 10.31 18.43 -33.65
C GLU A 518 9.38 19.36 -32.88
N THR A 519 9.11 19.03 -31.61
CA THR A 519 8.57 19.98 -30.65
C THR A 519 9.71 20.47 -29.78
N LYS A 520 10.15 21.73 -30.02
CA LYS A 520 11.09 22.47 -29.17
C LYS A 520 10.49 22.62 -27.78
N ASN A 521 10.92 21.78 -26.83
CA ASN A 521 10.55 21.94 -25.43
C ASN A 521 11.71 22.58 -24.64
N SER A 522 11.33 23.50 -23.77
CA SER A 522 12.17 24.34 -22.91
C SER A 522 13.32 23.58 -22.26
N LYS A 523 14.57 24.03 -22.49
CA LYS A 523 15.79 23.55 -21.83
C LYS A 523 15.72 23.84 -20.33
N SER A 524 15.34 22.85 -19.52
CA SER A 524 15.52 22.90 -18.07
C SER A 524 16.96 22.49 -17.69
N ARG A 525 17.71 23.43 -17.10
CA ARG A 525 18.99 23.19 -16.44
C ARG A 525 18.73 22.45 -15.12
N LEU A 526 18.60 21.14 -15.13
CA LEU A 526 18.18 20.37 -13.95
C LEU A 526 19.08 19.19 -13.56
N ILE A 527 20.20 18.98 -14.27
CA ILE A 527 21.09 17.85 -14.01
C ILE A 527 22.54 18.34 -14.11
N THR A 528 23.26 18.21 -13.01
CA THR A 528 24.72 18.32 -12.93
C THR A 528 25.27 16.91 -12.63
N LEU A 529 26.51 16.60 -13.03
CA LEU A 529 27.11 15.29 -12.76
C LEU A 529 27.53 15.23 -11.27
N ILE A 530 27.31 14.10 -10.60
CA ILE A 530 27.96 13.80 -9.30
C ILE A 530 29.28 13.12 -9.59
#